data_AF-A0A6L8BAF4-F1
#
_entry.id   AF-A0A6L8BAF4-F1
#
_cell.length_a   1.000
_cell.length_b   1.000
_cell.length_c   1.000
_cell.angle_alpha   90.00
_cell.angle_beta   90.00
_cell.angle_gamma   90.00
#
_symmetry.space_group_name_H-M   'P 1'
#
loop_
_entity.id
_entity.type
_entity.pdbx_description
1 polymer ?
#
loop_
_entity_poly.entity_id
_entity_poly.type
_entity_poly.pdbx_seq_one_letter_code
_entity_poly.pdbx_strand_id
1 'polypeptide(L)'
;MFAFRLMSLATILIFSCSAFAQRWAPYTSEDGEFRIMVPGGQFEVETVDFETEYGIVVPARVHTAQDIHGNYTLTVVDYSDSMELHRVRIEELDGVYLGVYGEVDVRGSVAYFARMIRERAESVEYDNYHYIGRVDGHQLHTTNPDGTRTFAALYLLESKLYAIDATIDPGAPTGGMFQQSFELIDENGNMIMYPTFHEVRKVKLGSEWRPGGR
;
A
#
# COMPACT_ATOMS: atom_id res chain seq x y z
N MET A 1 -42.81 7.90 65.72
CA MET A 1 -41.98 9.11 65.52
C MET A 1 -40.60 8.62 65.09
N PHE A 2 -40.06 8.78 63.89
CA PHE A 2 -40.32 9.51 62.64
C PHE A 2 -39.85 8.54 61.51
N ALA A 3 -40.62 8.25 60.45
CA ALA A 3 -40.55 8.90 59.12
C ALA A 3 -39.15 8.72 58.44
N PHE A 4 -38.96 8.20 57.20
CA PHE A 4 -39.61 8.48 55.93
C PHE A 4 -39.20 7.41 54.88
N ARG A 5 -40.05 7.20 53.87
CA ARG A 5 -39.84 6.40 52.63
C ARG A 5 -38.62 6.85 51.82
N LEU A 6 -38.05 5.97 50.97
CA LEU A 6 -38.01 6.16 49.51
C LEU A 6 -37.56 4.89 48.75
N MET A 7 -38.27 4.59 47.66
CA MET A 7 -37.93 3.62 46.61
C MET A 7 -36.70 4.07 45.80
N SER A 8 -35.95 3.15 45.18
CA SER A 8 -35.55 3.20 43.75
C SER A 8 -34.62 2.01 43.43
N LEU A 9 -35.04 1.06 42.58
CA LEU A 9 -35.08 1.09 41.11
C LEU A 9 -33.72 0.65 40.52
N ALA A 10 -33.81 -0.39 39.68
CA ALA A 10 -32.73 -1.09 39.03
C ALA A 10 -31.72 -0.15 38.34
N THR A 11 -30.44 -0.53 38.38
CA THR A 11 -29.42 0.04 37.50
C THR A 11 -28.60 -1.09 36.90
N ILE A 12 -29.17 -1.76 35.90
CA ILE A 12 -28.37 -2.50 34.91
C ILE A 12 -27.69 -1.40 34.10
N LEU A 13 -26.43 -1.10 34.43
CA LEU A 13 -25.62 -0.19 33.64
C LEU A 13 -25.36 -0.88 32.30
N ILE A 14 -26.04 -0.38 31.28
CA ILE A 14 -25.87 -0.74 29.89
C ILE A 14 -24.40 -0.44 29.56
N PHE A 15 -23.57 -1.48 29.45
CA PHE A 15 -22.35 -1.39 28.66
C PHE A 15 -22.79 -1.27 27.20
N SER A 16 -23.15 -0.05 26.82
CA SER A 16 -23.23 0.35 25.42
C SER A 16 -21.79 0.32 24.92
N CYS A 17 -21.30 -0.87 24.57
CA CYS A 17 -20.17 -0.97 23.66
C CYS A 17 -20.63 -0.19 22.44
N SER A 18 -20.04 0.99 22.20
CA SER A 18 -20.28 1.72 20.98
C SER A 18 -19.89 0.79 19.84
N ALA A 19 -20.87 0.11 19.26
CA ALA A 19 -20.74 -0.52 17.97
C ALA A 19 -20.56 0.63 16.98
N PHE A 20 -19.34 1.15 16.90
CA PHE A 20 -18.92 1.94 15.77
C PHE A 20 -19.05 1.00 14.59
N ALA A 21 -20.14 1.13 13.83
CA ALA A 21 -20.05 0.83 12.42
C ALA A 21 -18.90 1.70 11.91
N GLN A 22 -17.74 1.11 11.67
CA GLN A 22 -16.55 1.85 11.28
C GLN A 22 -16.88 2.57 9.98
N ARG A 23 -17.02 3.89 10.08
CA ARG A 23 -17.31 4.72 8.93
C ARG A 23 -16.05 4.78 8.09
N TRP A 24 -16.20 4.65 6.78
CA TRP A 24 -15.15 4.94 5.82
C TRP A 24 -14.91 6.45 5.78
N ALA A 25 -13.67 6.86 6.03
CA ALA A 25 -13.27 8.26 5.99
C ALA A 25 -11.96 8.41 5.21
N PRO A 26 -11.72 9.57 4.57
CA PRO A 26 -10.45 9.80 3.88
C PRO A 26 -9.31 9.87 4.89
N TYR A 27 -8.24 9.15 4.60
CA TYR A 27 -6.94 9.25 5.24
C TYR A 27 -5.95 9.87 4.25
N THR A 28 -5.16 10.84 4.70
CA THR A 28 -4.03 11.39 3.95
C THR A 28 -2.76 10.99 4.67
N SER A 29 -1.77 10.51 3.91
CA SER A 29 -0.49 10.08 4.47
C SER A 29 0.27 11.22 5.14
N GLU A 30 1.08 10.91 6.15
CA GLU A 30 1.82 11.92 6.92
C GLU A 30 2.80 12.73 6.05
N ASP A 31 3.34 12.12 5.01
CA ASP A 31 4.21 12.74 4.01
C ASP A 31 3.45 13.44 2.89
N GLY A 32 2.11 13.37 2.87
CA GLY A 32 1.28 14.03 1.88
C GLY A 32 1.43 13.47 0.47
N GLU A 33 1.80 12.21 0.31
CA GLU A 33 2.02 11.56 -0.99
C GLU A 33 0.77 10.87 -1.53
N PHE A 34 -0.15 10.46 -0.66
CA PHE A 34 -1.38 9.80 -1.07
C PHE A 34 -2.58 10.11 -0.17
N ARG A 35 -3.76 9.82 -0.72
CA ARG A 35 -5.04 9.77 -0.01
C ARG A 35 -5.80 8.49 -0.36
N ILE A 36 -6.51 7.93 0.60
CA ILE A 36 -7.32 6.71 0.42
C ILE A 36 -8.47 6.69 1.42
N MET A 37 -9.59 6.04 1.09
CA MET A 37 -10.68 5.82 2.05
C MET A 37 -10.36 4.62 2.92
N VAL A 38 -10.48 4.77 4.25
CA VAL A 38 -10.07 3.74 5.23
C VAL A 38 -11.21 3.48 6.21
N PRO A 39 -11.49 2.23 6.58
CA PRO A 39 -12.42 1.93 7.67
C PRO A 39 -11.89 2.50 8.99
N GLY A 40 -12.73 3.23 9.71
CA GLY A 40 -12.33 3.92 10.94
C GLY A 40 -11.56 5.22 10.71
N GLY A 41 -11.14 5.50 9.47
CA GLY A 41 -10.50 6.75 9.06
C GLY A 41 -9.03 6.89 9.42
N GLN A 42 -8.39 5.83 9.91
CA GLN A 42 -7.01 5.85 10.35
C GLN A 42 -6.35 4.50 10.09
N PHE A 43 -5.05 4.53 9.78
CA PHE A 43 -4.20 3.34 9.76
C PHE A 43 -3.35 3.26 11.04
N GLU A 44 -3.04 2.03 11.45
CA GLU A 44 -1.81 1.74 12.19
C GLU A 44 -0.64 1.73 11.19
N VAL A 45 0.49 2.33 11.56
CA VAL A 45 1.62 2.52 10.64
C VAL A 45 2.89 2.00 11.30
N GLU A 46 3.60 1.13 10.59
CA GLU A 46 4.92 0.63 10.98
C GLU A 46 5.92 0.74 9.83
N THR A 47 7.20 0.89 10.18
CA THR A 47 8.31 0.83 9.22
C THR A 47 9.01 -0.52 9.37
N VAL A 48 9.21 -1.21 8.26
CA VAL A 48 9.85 -2.52 8.20
C VAL A 48 10.98 -2.53 7.16
N ASP A 49 11.92 -3.43 7.35
CA ASP A 49 12.93 -3.75 6.35
C ASP A 49 12.30 -4.65 5.28
N PHE A 50 12.40 -4.25 4.01
CA PHE A 50 11.86 -4.98 2.87
C PHE A 50 13.00 -5.45 1.95
N GLU A 51 13.12 -6.76 1.78
CA GLU A 51 14.05 -7.36 0.82
C GLU A 51 13.45 -7.30 -0.59
N THR A 52 14.20 -6.71 -1.54
CA THR A 52 13.75 -6.53 -2.92
C THR A 52 14.00 -7.77 -3.77
N GLU A 53 13.49 -7.79 -5.01
CA GLU A 53 13.70 -8.90 -5.95
C GLU A 53 15.19 -9.17 -6.20
N TYR A 54 15.99 -8.11 -6.20
CA TYR A 54 17.44 -8.17 -6.45
C TYR A 54 18.26 -8.14 -5.15
N GLY A 55 17.61 -8.35 -4.01
CA GLY A 55 18.22 -8.72 -2.74
C GLY A 55 18.81 -7.58 -1.93
N ILE A 56 18.64 -6.31 -2.32
CA ILE A 56 18.92 -5.19 -1.41
C ILE A 56 17.79 -5.09 -0.38
N VAL A 57 18.07 -4.40 0.73
CA VAL A 57 17.07 -4.12 1.76
C VAL A 57 16.77 -2.63 1.75
N VAL A 58 15.49 -2.29 1.65
CA VAL A 58 14.99 -0.91 1.60
C VAL A 58 13.90 -0.71 2.64
N PRO A 59 13.66 0.52 3.14
CA PRO A 59 12.58 0.76 4.08
C PRO A 59 11.22 0.65 3.39
N ALA A 60 10.25 0.04 4.06
CA ALA A 60 8.85 0.04 3.67
C ALA A 60 7.97 0.53 4.83
N ARG A 61 6.99 1.37 4.54
CA ARG A 61 5.93 1.75 5.49
C ARG A 61 4.69 0.92 5.22
N VAL A 62 4.23 0.18 6.21
CA VAL A 62 3.04 -0.65 6.15
C VAL A 62 1.93 0.06 6.92
N HIS A 63 0.86 0.42 6.21
CA HIS A 63 -0.34 1.03 6.77
C HIS A 63 -1.42 -0.04 6.86
N THR A 64 -1.90 -0.36 8.07
CA THR A 64 -2.87 -1.45 8.30
C THR A 64 -4.15 -0.91 8.93
N ALA A 65 -5.29 -1.42 8.46
CA ALA A 65 -6.60 -1.18 9.04
C ALA A 65 -7.46 -2.45 8.90
N GLN A 66 -8.46 -2.59 9.77
CA GLN A 66 -9.34 -3.75 9.79
C GLN A 66 -10.76 -3.32 10.13
N ASP A 67 -11.73 -3.94 9.46
CA ASP A 67 -13.15 -3.88 9.82
C ASP A 67 -13.76 -5.29 9.93
N ILE A 68 -15.09 -5.36 9.99
CA ILE A 68 -15.83 -6.62 10.06
C ILE A 68 -15.78 -7.47 8.78
N HIS A 69 -15.25 -6.93 7.69
CA HIS A 69 -15.21 -7.56 6.37
C HIS A 69 -13.81 -8.02 5.97
N GLY A 70 -12.75 -7.53 6.61
CA GLY A 70 -11.40 -8.00 6.36
C GLY A 70 -10.31 -7.02 6.76
N ASN A 71 -9.13 -7.25 6.19
CA ASN A 71 -7.91 -6.50 6.42
C ASN A 71 -7.56 -5.65 5.21
N TYR A 72 -7.10 -4.43 5.46
CA TYR A 72 -6.77 -3.43 4.46
C TYR A 72 -5.35 -2.96 4.72
N THR A 73 -4.48 -3.18 3.74
CA THR A 73 -3.05 -2.85 3.83
C THR A 73 -2.67 -1.93 2.67
N LEU A 74 -1.90 -0.90 2.97
CA LEU A 74 -1.19 -0.11 1.99
C LEU A 74 0.29 -0.10 2.36
N THR A 75 1.12 -0.68 1.51
CA THR A 75 2.57 -0.69 1.71
C THR A 75 3.23 0.28 0.75
N VAL A 76 4.02 1.21 1.29
CA VAL A 76 4.90 2.09 0.50
C VAL A 76 6.33 1.60 0.64
N VAL A 77 6.88 1.00 -0.41
CA VAL A 77 8.29 0.57 -0.45
C VAL A 77 9.11 1.68 -1.10
N ASP A 78 10.11 2.18 -0.39
CA ASP A 78 10.94 3.31 -0.84
C ASP A 78 12.26 2.82 -1.44
N TYR A 79 12.32 2.78 -2.77
CA TYR A 79 13.51 2.42 -3.53
C TYR A 79 14.39 3.64 -3.87
N SER A 80 14.22 4.79 -3.19
CA SER A 80 14.99 6.01 -3.50
C SER A 80 16.51 5.78 -3.47
N ASP A 81 16.98 4.93 -2.57
CA ASP A 81 18.40 4.60 -2.42
C ASP A 81 18.84 3.34 -3.20
N SER A 82 17.97 2.76 -4.02
CA SER A 82 18.23 1.51 -4.76
C SER A 82 19.53 1.54 -5.56
N MET A 83 19.83 2.66 -6.23
CA MET A 83 21.07 2.81 -7.01
C MET A 83 22.32 2.66 -6.14
N GLU A 84 22.32 3.34 -4.98
CA GLU A 84 23.46 3.38 -4.09
C GLU A 84 23.62 2.04 -3.36
N LEU A 85 22.52 1.45 -2.90
CA LEU A 85 22.53 0.15 -2.24
C LEU A 85 23.02 -0.96 -3.17
N HIS A 86 22.59 -0.96 -4.45
CA HIS A 86 23.15 -1.86 -5.44
C HIS A 86 24.62 -1.57 -5.72
N ARG A 87 25.04 -0.29 -5.84
CA ARG A 87 26.46 0.07 -6.00
C ARG A 87 27.34 -0.50 -4.88
N VAL A 88 26.95 -0.30 -3.62
CA VAL A 88 27.68 -0.80 -2.44
C VAL A 88 27.75 -2.34 -2.46
N ARG A 89 26.63 -3.02 -2.71
CA ARG A 89 26.58 -4.49 -2.78
C ARG A 89 27.52 -5.05 -3.85
N ILE A 90 27.68 -4.37 -4.98
CA ILE A 90 28.59 -4.78 -6.07
C ILE A 90 30.05 -4.75 -5.59
N GLU A 91 30.43 -3.66 -4.92
CA GLU A 91 31.78 -3.48 -4.39
C GLU A 91 32.12 -4.56 -3.36
N GLU A 92 31.15 -4.97 -2.54
CA GLU A 92 31.32 -6.03 -1.54
C GLU A 92 31.46 -7.43 -2.14
N LEU A 93 30.79 -7.70 -3.28
CA LEU A 93 30.75 -9.04 -3.88
C LEU A 93 31.86 -9.30 -4.92
N ASP A 94 32.77 -8.35 -5.16
CA ASP A 94 33.80 -8.39 -6.22
C ASP A 94 33.23 -8.83 -7.60
N GLY A 95 31.96 -8.50 -7.83
CA GLY A 95 31.15 -9.07 -8.90
C GLY A 95 31.05 -8.16 -10.11
N VAL A 96 30.89 -8.74 -11.30
CA VAL A 96 30.49 -8.02 -12.52
C VAL A 96 28.96 -7.91 -12.54
N TYR A 97 28.39 -7.17 -11.59
CA TYR A 97 26.97 -6.83 -11.62
C TYR A 97 26.80 -5.54 -12.44
N LEU A 98 25.80 -5.50 -13.32
CA LEU A 98 25.55 -4.35 -14.17
C LEU A 98 24.94 -3.22 -13.33
N GLY A 99 25.51 -2.01 -13.35
CA GLY A 99 24.97 -0.83 -12.65
C GLY A 99 23.52 -0.44 -13.02
N VAL A 100 22.93 -1.13 -14.00
CA VAL A 100 21.51 -1.04 -14.37
C VAL A 100 20.58 -1.63 -13.29
N TYR A 101 21.05 -2.51 -12.40
CA TYR A 101 20.18 -3.22 -11.47
C TYR A 101 19.46 -2.32 -10.47
N GLY A 102 20.03 -1.18 -10.10
CA GLY A 102 19.30 -0.18 -9.31
C GLY A 102 18.04 0.32 -10.03
N GLU A 103 18.08 0.49 -11.35
CA GLU A 103 16.89 0.83 -12.16
C GLU A 103 15.98 -0.37 -12.39
N VAL A 104 16.56 -1.54 -12.67
CA VAL A 104 15.79 -2.76 -12.95
C VAL A 104 14.96 -3.16 -11.75
N ASP A 105 15.51 -3.10 -10.54
CA ASP A 105 14.81 -3.46 -9.31
C ASP A 105 13.62 -2.52 -9.05
N VAL A 106 13.84 -1.20 -9.17
CA VAL A 106 12.76 -0.20 -9.06
C VAL A 106 11.66 -0.48 -10.09
N ARG A 107 12.02 -0.66 -11.37
CA ARG A 107 11.06 -0.88 -12.46
C ARG A 107 10.35 -2.23 -12.37
N GLY A 108 11.04 -3.25 -11.87
CA GLY A 108 10.54 -4.62 -11.69
C GLY A 108 9.66 -4.81 -10.46
N SER A 109 9.73 -3.89 -9.49
CA SER A 109 9.00 -3.96 -8.21
C SER A 109 7.49 -4.24 -8.34
N VAL A 110 6.82 -3.66 -9.33
CA VAL A 110 5.40 -3.94 -9.63
C VAL A 110 5.19 -5.41 -10.01
N ALA A 111 6.05 -5.96 -10.87
CA ALA A 111 5.96 -7.35 -11.30
C ALA A 111 6.31 -8.30 -10.15
N TYR A 112 7.29 -7.95 -9.32
CA TYR A 112 7.68 -8.71 -8.13
C TYR A 112 6.54 -8.79 -7.12
N PHE A 113 5.90 -7.67 -6.76
CA PHE A 113 4.73 -7.67 -5.87
C PHE A 113 3.55 -8.43 -6.46
N ALA A 114 3.26 -8.25 -7.75
CA ALA A 114 2.21 -9.02 -8.42
C ALA A 114 2.49 -10.53 -8.37
N ARG A 115 3.76 -10.96 -8.53
CA ARG A 115 4.17 -12.36 -8.36
C ARG A 115 3.92 -12.86 -6.92
N MET A 116 4.29 -12.09 -5.89
CA MET A 116 4.03 -12.47 -4.50
C MET A 116 2.53 -12.68 -4.22
N ILE A 117 1.66 -11.83 -4.77
CA ILE A 117 0.20 -11.98 -4.65
C ILE A 117 -0.29 -13.24 -5.38
N ARG A 118 0.22 -13.51 -6.58
CA ARG A 118 -0.12 -14.73 -7.33
C ARG A 118 0.31 -16.01 -6.61
N GLU A 119 1.49 -15.99 -6.00
CA GLU A 119 2.06 -17.17 -5.33
C GLU A 119 1.29 -17.59 -4.08
N ARG A 120 0.64 -16.65 -3.39
CA ARG A 120 -0.23 -16.95 -2.25
C ARG A 120 -1.68 -17.26 -2.63
N ALA A 121 -2.06 -17.09 -3.90
CA ALA A 121 -3.42 -17.28 -4.38
C ALA A 121 -3.72 -18.74 -4.75
N GLU A 122 -4.98 -19.16 -4.56
CA GLU A 122 -5.52 -20.40 -5.12
C GLU A 122 -5.99 -20.19 -6.57
N SER A 123 -6.65 -19.07 -6.84
CA SER A 123 -7.08 -18.67 -8.19
C SER A 123 -6.93 -17.18 -8.44
N VAL A 124 -6.80 -16.82 -9.71
CA VAL A 124 -6.66 -15.43 -10.19
C VAL A 124 -7.85 -15.13 -11.10
N GLU A 125 -8.73 -14.22 -10.68
CA GLU A 125 -9.93 -13.84 -11.43
C GLU A 125 -9.71 -12.60 -12.30
N TYR A 126 -8.79 -11.72 -11.89
CA TYR A 126 -8.38 -10.55 -12.65
C TYR A 126 -6.89 -10.28 -12.46
N ASP A 127 -6.18 -9.96 -13.54
CA ASP A 127 -4.75 -9.68 -13.53
C ASP A 127 -4.41 -8.88 -14.79
N ASN A 128 -4.35 -7.54 -14.67
CA ASN A 128 -4.15 -6.69 -15.84
C ASN A 128 -3.53 -5.33 -15.50
N TYR A 129 -3.04 -4.68 -16.55
CA TYR A 129 -2.61 -3.29 -16.50
C TYR A 129 -3.72 -2.37 -16.00
N HIS A 130 -3.33 -1.38 -15.19
CA HIS A 130 -4.19 -0.32 -14.72
C HIS A 130 -3.40 1.00 -14.67
N TYR A 131 -4.06 2.11 -14.37
CA TYR A 131 -3.40 3.39 -14.11
C TYR A 131 -4.31 4.32 -13.31
N ILE A 132 -3.70 5.29 -12.61
CA ILE A 132 -4.40 6.42 -11.99
C ILE A 132 -3.62 7.68 -12.30
N GLY A 133 -4.27 8.81 -12.62
CA GLY A 133 -3.53 10.04 -12.90
C GLY A 133 -2.51 9.95 -14.05
N ARG A 134 -2.65 8.95 -14.94
CA ARG A 134 -1.67 8.48 -15.94
C ARG A 134 -0.37 7.88 -15.37
N VAL A 135 -0.30 7.59 -14.08
CA VAL A 135 0.71 6.75 -13.46
C VAL A 135 0.39 5.29 -13.74
N ASP A 136 1.30 4.60 -14.42
CA ASP A 136 1.17 3.17 -14.71
C ASP A 136 1.02 2.37 -13.41
N GLY A 137 0.14 1.37 -13.47
CA GLY A 137 -0.07 0.44 -12.39
C GLY A 137 -0.53 -0.92 -12.87
N HIS A 138 -0.90 -1.74 -11.90
CA HIS A 138 -1.31 -3.11 -12.13
C HIS A 138 -2.38 -3.49 -11.10
N GLN A 139 -3.41 -4.20 -11.52
CA GLN A 139 -4.49 -4.63 -10.64
C GLN A 139 -4.63 -6.15 -10.66
N LEU A 140 -4.84 -6.73 -9.49
CA LEU A 140 -5.10 -8.16 -9.31
C LEU A 140 -6.31 -8.39 -8.42
N HIS A 141 -7.19 -9.30 -8.82
CA HIS A 141 -8.21 -9.90 -7.96
C HIS A 141 -7.94 -11.40 -7.89
N THR A 142 -7.77 -11.91 -6.67
CA THR A 142 -7.46 -13.33 -6.43
C THR A 142 -8.37 -13.90 -5.35
N THR A 143 -8.55 -15.23 -5.37
CA THR A 143 -9.06 -16.00 -4.24
C THR A 143 -7.89 -16.71 -3.57
N ASN A 144 -7.80 -16.61 -2.25
CA ASN A 144 -6.78 -17.26 -1.43
C ASN A 144 -7.25 -18.66 -0.96
N PRO A 145 -6.34 -19.56 -0.54
CA PRO A 145 -6.69 -20.93 -0.14
C PRO A 145 -7.69 -21.06 1.03
N ASP A 146 -7.85 -20.03 1.86
CA ASP A 146 -8.84 -19.97 2.94
C ASP A 146 -10.21 -19.43 2.48
N GLY A 147 -10.36 -19.14 1.18
CA GLY A 147 -11.54 -18.57 0.56
C GLY A 147 -11.66 -17.04 0.67
N THR A 148 -10.73 -16.37 1.36
CA THR A 148 -10.67 -14.90 1.35
C THR A 148 -10.32 -14.41 -0.06
N ARG A 149 -10.72 -13.19 -0.39
CA ARG A 149 -10.46 -12.58 -1.70
C ARG A 149 -9.52 -11.40 -1.54
N THR A 150 -8.49 -11.33 -2.37
CA THR A 150 -7.57 -10.19 -2.45
C THR A 150 -8.03 -9.24 -3.55
N PHE A 151 -8.12 -7.94 -3.25
CA PHE A 151 -8.27 -6.86 -4.22
C PHE A 151 -7.06 -5.95 -4.13
N ALA A 152 -6.14 -6.06 -5.09
CA ALA A 152 -4.85 -5.38 -5.05
C ALA A 152 -4.63 -4.43 -6.22
N ALA A 153 -4.04 -3.26 -5.95
CA ALA A 153 -3.53 -2.33 -6.95
C ALA A 153 -2.09 -1.92 -6.62
N LEU A 154 -1.25 -1.85 -7.64
CA LEU A 154 0.17 -1.51 -7.53
C LEU A 154 0.44 -0.29 -8.40
N TYR A 155 1.11 0.72 -7.85
CA TYR A 155 1.52 1.93 -8.59
C TYR A 155 2.97 2.27 -8.28
N LEU A 156 3.75 2.63 -9.30
CA LEU A 156 5.15 3.00 -9.16
C LEU A 156 5.34 4.45 -9.59
N LEU A 157 5.73 5.31 -8.65
CA LEU A 157 5.99 6.72 -8.89
C LEU A 157 7.26 7.14 -8.17
N GLU A 158 8.20 7.74 -8.91
CA GLU A 158 9.44 8.33 -8.39
C GLU A 158 10.21 7.44 -7.39
N SER A 159 10.47 6.19 -7.77
CA SER A 159 11.12 5.15 -6.97
C SER A 159 10.35 4.70 -5.72
N LYS A 160 9.07 5.01 -5.60
CA LYS A 160 8.19 4.48 -4.55
C LYS A 160 7.14 3.55 -5.15
N LEU A 161 7.09 2.34 -4.63
CA LEU A 161 6.02 1.39 -4.95
C LEU A 161 4.93 1.52 -3.90
N TYR A 162 3.71 1.82 -4.35
CA TYR A 162 2.50 1.82 -3.54
C TYR A 162 1.73 0.54 -3.84
N ALA A 163 1.68 -0.38 -2.86
CA ALA A 163 0.96 -1.64 -2.95
C ALA A 163 -0.28 -1.58 -2.06
N ILE A 164 -1.45 -1.48 -2.66
CA ILE A 164 -2.76 -1.45 -2.01
C ILE A 164 -3.31 -2.87 -2.07
N ASP A 165 -3.71 -3.41 -0.92
CA ASP A 165 -4.14 -4.80 -0.75
C ASP A 165 -5.32 -4.86 0.24
N ALA A 166 -6.50 -5.24 -0.25
CA ALA A 166 -7.64 -5.57 0.61
C ALA A 166 -7.88 -7.08 0.57
N THR A 167 -7.69 -7.76 1.70
CA THR A 167 -8.05 -9.17 1.89
C THR A 167 -9.37 -9.24 2.65
N ILE A 168 -10.43 -9.67 1.95
CA ILE A 168 -11.80 -9.69 2.48
C ILE A 168 -12.34 -11.10 2.66
N ASP A 169 -13.19 -11.25 3.67
CA ASP A 169 -13.79 -12.52 4.04
C ASP A 169 -14.68 -13.11 2.91
N PRO A 170 -14.85 -14.44 2.88
CA PRO A 170 -15.79 -15.10 1.99
C PRO A 170 -17.21 -14.54 2.18
N GLY A 171 -17.87 -14.15 1.09
CA GLY A 171 -19.25 -13.65 1.12
C GLY A 171 -19.43 -12.19 1.57
N ALA A 172 -18.37 -11.51 2.01
CA ALA A 172 -18.41 -10.06 2.23
C ALA A 172 -18.68 -9.31 0.91
N PRO A 173 -19.27 -8.09 0.96
CA PRO A 173 -19.32 -7.20 -0.20
C PRO A 173 -17.92 -7.00 -0.79
N THR A 174 -17.82 -6.74 -2.09
CA THR A 174 -16.51 -6.60 -2.76
C THR A 174 -15.70 -5.45 -2.14
N GLY A 175 -14.46 -5.77 -1.78
CA GLY A 175 -13.50 -4.85 -1.14
C GLY A 175 -12.84 -3.86 -2.12
N GLY A 176 -13.26 -3.88 -3.38
CA GLY A 176 -12.72 -3.02 -4.43
C GLY A 176 -12.82 -1.52 -4.12
N MET A 177 -13.66 -1.09 -3.18
CA MET A 177 -13.73 0.32 -2.76
C MET A 177 -12.40 0.82 -2.20
N PHE A 178 -11.70 0.03 -1.38
CA PHE A 178 -10.40 0.41 -0.83
C PHE A 178 -9.39 0.68 -1.95
N GLN A 179 -9.22 -0.30 -2.83
CA GLN A 179 -8.36 -0.25 -4.01
C GLN A 179 -8.68 0.91 -4.96
N GLN A 180 -9.98 1.16 -5.22
CA GLN A 180 -10.43 2.21 -6.17
C GLN A 180 -10.38 3.62 -5.58
N SER A 181 -10.35 3.75 -4.25
CA SER A 181 -10.31 5.05 -3.57
C SER A 181 -8.91 5.64 -3.44
N PHE A 182 -7.87 4.92 -3.85
CA PHE A 182 -6.49 5.37 -3.76
C PHE A 182 -6.19 6.48 -4.76
N GLU A 183 -5.56 7.54 -4.27
CA GLU A 183 -5.16 8.71 -5.04
C GLU A 183 -3.72 9.07 -4.68
N LEU A 184 -2.88 9.31 -5.68
CA LEU A 184 -1.61 10.00 -5.50
C LEU A 184 -1.87 11.51 -5.48
N ILE A 185 -1.27 12.23 -4.53
CA ILE A 185 -1.49 13.67 -4.34
C ILE A 185 -0.16 14.43 -4.35
N ASP A 186 -0.22 15.71 -4.73
CA ASP A 186 0.91 16.63 -4.69
C ASP A 186 1.07 17.26 -3.29
N GLU A 187 2.14 18.05 -3.13
CA GLU A 187 2.45 18.78 -1.88
C GLU A 187 1.34 19.74 -1.40
N ASN A 188 0.42 20.13 -2.29
CA ASN A 188 -0.73 20.98 -1.98
C ASN A 188 -2.01 20.16 -1.68
N GLY A 189 -1.91 18.82 -1.71
CA GLY A 189 -3.02 17.90 -1.50
C GLY A 189 -3.94 17.72 -2.71
N ASN A 190 -3.54 18.19 -3.90
CA ASN A 190 -4.30 17.96 -5.13
C ASN A 190 -3.96 16.60 -5.71
N MET A 191 -4.95 15.96 -6.34
CA MET A 191 -4.70 14.73 -7.09
C MET A 191 -3.66 14.97 -8.20
N ILE A 192 -2.64 14.11 -8.26
CA ILE A 192 -1.67 14.10 -9.35
C ILE A 192 -2.37 13.61 -10.62
N MET A 193 -2.35 14.44 -11.66
CA MET A 193 -2.85 14.11 -12.99
C MET A 193 -1.86 14.61 -14.04
N TYR A 194 -1.00 13.71 -14.54
CA TYR A 194 -0.04 14.07 -15.59
C TYR A 194 -0.76 14.32 -16.90
N PRO A 195 -0.34 15.28 -17.76
CA PRO A 195 -0.91 15.51 -19.09
C PRO A 195 -0.72 14.33 -20.06
N THR A 196 0.41 13.62 -19.96
CA THR A 196 0.75 12.46 -20.79
C THR A 196 1.49 11.39 -19.99
N PHE A 197 1.45 10.13 -20.44
CA PHE A 197 2.21 9.03 -19.82
C PHE A 197 3.73 9.23 -19.90
N HIS A 198 4.22 9.98 -20.89
CA HIS A 198 5.66 10.23 -21.07
C HIS A 198 6.28 11.14 -20.00
N GLU A 199 5.45 11.88 -19.26
CA GLU A 199 5.89 12.77 -18.19
C GLU A 199 6.03 12.06 -16.85
N VAL A 200 5.51 10.83 -16.73
CA VAL A 200 5.57 10.06 -15.49
C VAL A 200 6.95 9.46 -15.29
N ARG A 201 7.59 9.80 -14.17
CA ARG A 201 8.87 9.23 -13.77
C ARG A 201 8.66 8.05 -12.84
N LYS A 202 9.06 6.85 -13.28
CA LYS A 202 9.07 5.65 -12.44
C LYS A 202 10.27 5.59 -11.51
N VAL A 203 11.43 6.03 -11.99
CA VAL A 203 12.69 6.02 -11.25
C VAL A 203 13.10 7.45 -10.97
N LYS A 204 13.36 7.77 -9.71
CA LYS A 204 14.01 9.00 -9.28
C LYS A 204 15.51 8.85 -9.52
N LEU A 205 16.04 9.54 -10.51
CA LEU A 205 17.49 9.64 -10.70
C LEU A 205 18.04 10.58 -9.63
N GLY A 206 19.00 10.11 -8.83
CA GLY A 206 19.81 11.00 -8.00
C GLY A 206 20.48 12.07 -8.87
N SER A 207 20.79 13.23 -8.30
CA SER A 207 21.34 14.40 -9.00
C SER A 207 22.67 14.19 -9.73
N GLU A 208 23.21 12.97 -9.76
CA GLU A 208 24.56 12.65 -10.21
C GLU A 208 24.65 11.60 -11.33
N TRP A 209 23.53 11.00 -11.77
CA TRP A 209 23.60 10.07 -12.91
C TRP A 209 23.74 10.84 -14.23
N ARG A 210 24.98 11.01 -14.68
CA ARG A 210 25.31 11.35 -16.07
C ARG A 210 25.51 10.05 -16.84
N PRO A 211 24.87 9.85 -18.00
CA PRO A 211 25.23 8.74 -18.86
C PRO A 211 26.71 8.87 -19.20
N GLY A 212 27.51 7.92 -18.74
CA GLY A 212 28.92 7.81 -19.10
C GLY A 212 29.01 7.64 -20.61
N GLY A 213 29.54 8.66 -21.29
CA GLY A 213 29.83 8.57 -22.71
C GLY A 213 30.79 7.43 -22.98
N ARG A 214 30.37 6.52 -23.87
CA ARG A 214 31.18 5.94 -24.93
C ARG A 214 30.28 5.39 -26.01
#